data_AF-Q29YR1-F1
#
_entry.id   AF-Q29YR1-F1
#
_cell.length_a   1.000
_cell.length_b   1.000
_cell.length_c   1.000
_cell.angle_alpha   90.00
_cell.angle_beta   90.00
_cell.angle_gamma   90.00
#
_symmetry.space_group_name_H-M   'P 1'
#
loop_
_entity.id
_entity.type
_entity.pdbx_description
1 polymer ?
#
loop_
_entity_poly.entity_id
_entity_poly.type
_entity_poly.pdbx_seq_one_letter_code
_entity_poly.pdbx_strand_id
1 'polypeptide(L)'
;LGLSLIIRLNLSEPYYNLVSSEVYNSLITYHGVTMIFFFLMPILIGSFGNFLIPLMSGLKDLNLPRLNALSLWLMVPSSFCLSWSMICGAGVGWTFYPPLSLVGGVGVDYLMFSLHLAGVSSILGSLNFICTILSRFSNSMTLRSSVLLWAYLFTSVLLLMSLPVLAAGITMLLFDRNFGTAFFDPCGGGDPVLFHHLFWFFGHPEVYVLILPGFGIVSHICMCLSNNDSLFGYFGLVCAM
;
A
#
# COMPACT_ATOMS: atom_id res chain seq x y z
N LEU A 1 -12.96 -10.39 -2.30
CA LEU A 1 -13.75 -11.48 -1.67
C LEU A 1 -13.71 -12.79 -2.48
N GLY A 2 -14.01 -12.77 -3.79
CA GLY A 2 -14.05 -13.99 -4.64
C GLY A 2 -12.77 -14.85 -4.60
N LEU A 3 -11.58 -14.24 -4.78
CA LEU A 3 -10.31 -14.99 -4.79
C LEU A 3 -10.06 -15.76 -3.48
N SER A 4 -10.29 -15.12 -2.33
CA SER A 4 -10.09 -15.75 -1.01
C SER A 4 -11.02 -16.94 -0.73
N LEU A 5 -12.21 -16.93 -1.35
CA LEU A 5 -13.16 -18.02 -1.25
C LEU A 5 -12.66 -19.22 -2.04
N ILE A 6 -12.23 -18.99 -3.29
CA ILE A 6 -11.68 -20.05 -4.16
C ILE A 6 -10.43 -20.67 -3.53
N ILE A 7 -9.53 -19.87 -2.96
CA ILE A 7 -8.34 -20.38 -2.25
C ILE A 7 -8.74 -21.34 -1.12
N ARG A 8 -9.73 -20.96 -0.30
CA ARG A 8 -10.20 -21.78 0.82
C ARG A 8 -10.97 -23.02 0.38
N LEU A 9 -11.79 -22.91 -0.66
CA LEU A 9 -12.49 -24.04 -1.25
C LEU A 9 -11.49 -25.04 -1.86
N ASN A 10 -10.42 -24.57 -2.49
CA ASN A 10 -9.37 -25.47 -3.02
C ASN A 10 -8.64 -26.24 -1.92
N LEU A 11 -8.64 -25.73 -0.68
CA LEU A 11 -8.02 -26.35 0.48
C LEU A 11 -9.02 -27.16 1.35
N SER A 12 -10.28 -27.31 0.93
CA SER A 12 -11.28 -28.01 1.75
C SER A 12 -11.04 -29.52 1.81
N GLU A 13 -10.46 -30.10 0.76
CA GLU A 13 -10.11 -31.52 0.69
C GLU A 13 -8.66 -31.71 0.23
N PRO A 14 -7.87 -32.60 0.86
CA PRO A 14 -6.45 -32.75 0.55
C PRO A 14 -6.17 -33.45 -0.78
N TYR A 15 -7.12 -34.22 -1.31
CA TYR A 15 -6.91 -35.08 -2.48
C TYR A 15 -7.55 -34.55 -3.77
N TYR A 16 -8.37 -33.49 -3.69
CA TYR A 16 -9.08 -32.95 -4.82
C TYR A 16 -8.84 -31.44 -4.96
N ASN A 17 -8.10 -31.07 -5.99
CA ASN A 17 -7.87 -29.67 -6.34
C ASN A 17 -8.97 -29.17 -7.26
N LEU A 18 -9.64 -28.09 -6.87
CA LEU A 18 -10.62 -27.38 -7.71
C LEU A 18 -9.95 -26.61 -8.86
N VAL A 19 -8.73 -26.15 -8.65
CA VAL A 19 -7.92 -25.42 -9.64
C VAL A 19 -6.53 -26.03 -9.76
N SER A 20 -5.86 -25.83 -10.90
CA SER A 20 -4.47 -26.27 -11.05
C SER A 20 -3.54 -25.53 -10.08
N SER A 21 -2.37 -26.11 -9.79
CA SER A 21 -1.37 -25.50 -8.89
C SER A 21 -0.88 -24.13 -9.37
N GLU A 22 -0.74 -23.94 -10.67
CA GLU A 22 -0.35 -22.66 -11.27
C GLU A 22 -1.43 -21.59 -11.06
N VAL A 23 -2.71 -21.95 -11.29
CA VAL A 23 -3.84 -21.05 -11.03
C VAL A 23 -3.95 -20.77 -9.54
N TYR A 24 -3.71 -21.75 -8.67
CA TYR A 24 -3.71 -21.53 -7.23
C TYR A 24 -2.67 -20.49 -6.79
N ASN A 25 -1.44 -20.59 -7.32
CA ASN A 25 -0.38 -19.61 -7.02
C ASN A 25 -0.73 -18.21 -7.54
N SER A 26 -1.35 -18.10 -8.72
CA SER A 26 -1.80 -16.81 -9.24
C SER A 26 -2.94 -16.23 -8.41
N LEU A 27 -3.91 -17.05 -7.97
CA LEU A 27 -4.98 -16.64 -7.06
C LEU A 27 -4.43 -16.08 -5.74
N ILE A 28 -3.43 -16.73 -5.13
CA ILE A 28 -2.79 -16.23 -3.90
C ILE A 28 -2.12 -14.89 -4.15
N THR A 29 -1.34 -14.80 -5.23
CA THR A 29 -0.61 -13.58 -5.62
C THR A 29 -1.58 -12.41 -5.77
N TYR A 30 -2.63 -12.59 -6.57
CA TYR A 30 -3.62 -11.55 -6.81
C TYR A 30 -4.47 -11.25 -5.60
N HIS A 31 -4.80 -12.24 -4.76
CA HIS A 31 -5.53 -11.98 -3.53
C HIS A 31 -4.74 -11.04 -2.61
N GLY A 32 -3.46 -11.32 -2.37
CA GLY A 32 -2.61 -10.45 -1.54
C GLY A 32 -2.50 -9.04 -2.12
N VAL A 33 -2.14 -8.94 -3.41
CA VAL A 33 -1.95 -7.64 -4.08
C VAL A 33 -3.23 -6.82 -4.12
N THR A 34 -4.36 -7.44 -4.46
CA THR A 34 -5.65 -6.72 -4.53
C THR A 34 -6.09 -6.24 -3.15
N MET A 35 -5.94 -7.05 -2.10
CA MET A 35 -6.38 -6.66 -0.77
C MET A 35 -5.55 -5.51 -0.19
N ILE A 36 -4.24 -5.49 -0.41
CA ILE A 36 -3.36 -4.45 0.12
C ILE A 36 -3.48 -3.17 -0.73
N PHE A 37 -3.12 -3.25 -2.01
CA PHE A 37 -2.93 -2.07 -2.86
C PHE A 37 -4.21 -1.56 -3.53
N PHE A 38 -5.23 -2.40 -3.68
CA PHE A 38 -6.47 -2.03 -4.39
C PHE A 38 -7.72 -2.02 -3.51
N PHE A 39 -7.59 -2.41 -2.25
CA PHE A 39 -8.69 -2.39 -1.29
C PHE A 39 -8.32 -1.59 -0.04
N LEU A 40 -7.39 -2.06 0.78
CA LEU A 40 -7.05 -1.39 2.05
C LEU A 40 -6.47 0.00 1.81
N MET A 41 -5.45 0.14 0.96
CA MET A 41 -4.81 1.43 0.67
C MET A 41 -5.81 2.46 0.11
N PRO A 42 -6.59 2.18 -0.96
CA PRO A 42 -7.53 3.17 -1.50
C PRO A 42 -8.69 3.51 -0.57
N ILE A 43 -9.12 2.59 0.28
CA ILE A 43 -10.24 2.84 1.21
C ILE A 43 -9.74 3.60 2.44
N LEU A 44 -8.78 3.04 3.16
CA LEU A 44 -8.35 3.55 4.46
C LEU A 44 -7.54 4.84 4.34
N ILE A 45 -6.61 4.88 3.39
CA ILE A 45 -5.70 6.03 3.23
C ILE A 45 -6.26 6.99 2.20
N GLY A 46 -6.69 6.47 1.05
CA GLY A 46 -7.32 7.27 0.01
C GLY A 46 -8.64 7.89 0.48
N SER A 47 -9.69 7.09 0.57
CA SER A 47 -11.07 7.57 0.73
C SER A 47 -11.31 8.20 2.09
N PHE A 48 -10.97 7.50 3.18
CA PHE A 48 -11.10 8.05 4.53
C PHE A 48 -10.14 9.22 4.78
N GLY A 49 -8.90 9.17 4.32
CA GLY A 49 -7.96 10.28 4.48
C GLY A 49 -8.45 11.55 3.77
N ASN A 50 -8.87 11.43 2.51
CA ASN A 50 -9.40 12.55 1.73
C ASN A 50 -10.66 13.18 2.34
N PHE A 51 -11.49 12.38 3.01
CA PHE A 51 -12.69 12.86 3.65
C PHE A 51 -12.43 13.44 5.06
N LEU A 52 -11.69 12.71 5.89
CA LEU A 52 -11.53 13.02 7.31
C LEU A 52 -10.49 14.11 7.57
N ILE A 53 -9.41 14.21 6.77
CA ILE A 53 -8.36 15.21 7.01
C ILE A 53 -8.89 16.64 6.90
N PRO A 54 -9.61 17.05 5.83
CA PRO A 54 -10.20 18.38 5.76
C PRO A 54 -11.22 18.61 6.88
N LEU A 55 -12.08 17.62 7.13
CA LEU A 55 -13.14 17.69 8.13
C LEU A 55 -12.58 17.94 9.54
N MET A 56 -11.61 17.14 9.97
CA MET A 56 -10.97 17.28 11.28
C MET A 56 -10.09 18.53 11.37
N SER A 57 -9.59 19.02 10.25
CA SER A 57 -8.80 20.26 10.19
C SER A 57 -9.67 21.52 10.14
N GLY A 58 -10.98 21.39 9.89
CA GLY A 58 -11.90 22.51 9.65
C GLY A 58 -11.66 23.21 8.31
N LEU A 59 -11.14 22.50 7.32
CA LEU A 59 -10.85 23.00 5.97
C LEU A 59 -11.97 22.62 5.01
N LYS A 60 -12.17 23.43 3.96
CA LYS A 60 -13.13 23.13 2.89
C LYS A 60 -12.63 22.04 1.96
N ASP A 61 -11.33 21.96 1.75
CA ASP A 61 -10.65 21.01 0.87
C ASP A 61 -9.18 20.85 1.31
N LEU A 62 -8.47 19.90 0.70
CA LEU A 62 -7.02 19.71 0.85
C LEU A 62 -6.23 20.81 0.11
N ASN A 63 -4.96 21.00 0.47
CA ASN A 63 -4.14 22.07 -0.09
C ASN A 63 -3.73 21.85 -1.55
N LEU A 64 -3.58 20.61 -2.01
CA LEU A 64 -3.17 20.26 -3.38
C LEU A 64 -4.27 19.46 -4.11
N PRO A 65 -5.45 20.04 -4.38
CA PRO A 65 -6.62 19.31 -4.86
C PRO A 65 -6.44 18.69 -6.26
N ARG A 66 -5.66 19.33 -7.15
CA ARG A 66 -5.36 18.77 -8.47
C ARG A 66 -4.42 17.56 -8.40
N LEU A 67 -3.44 17.62 -7.50
CA LEU A 67 -2.53 16.51 -7.25
C LEU A 67 -3.27 15.33 -6.62
N ASN A 68 -4.27 15.63 -5.78
CA ASN A 68 -5.20 14.64 -5.26
C ASN A 68 -6.10 14.00 -6.32
N ALA A 69 -6.60 14.79 -7.27
CA ALA A 69 -7.36 14.24 -8.38
C ALA A 69 -6.48 13.31 -9.23
N LEU A 70 -5.24 13.72 -9.50
CA LEU A 70 -4.27 12.89 -10.23
C LEU A 70 -3.96 11.57 -9.50
N SER A 71 -3.80 11.58 -8.17
CA SER A 71 -3.56 10.34 -7.42
C SER A 71 -4.70 9.35 -7.62
N LEU A 72 -5.97 9.79 -7.53
CA LEU A 72 -7.11 8.93 -7.82
C LEU A 72 -7.10 8.41 -9.26
N TRP A 73 -6.86 9.28 -10.24
CA TRP A 73 -6.89 8.91 -11.65
C TRP A 73 -5.81 7.92 -12.05
N LEU A 74 -4.65 7.89 -11.37
CA LEU A 74 -3.61 6.88 -11.60
C LEU A 74 -4.02 5.46 -11.16
N MET A 75 -5.00 5.33 -10.27
CA MET A 75 -5.53 4.00 -9.89
C MET A 75 -6.27 3.32 -11.04
N VAL A 76 -6.82 4.09 -11.99
CA VAL A 76 -7.52 3.55 -13.16
C VAL A 76 -6.56 2.75 -14.07
N PRO A 77 -5.49 3.34 -14.64
CA PRO A 77 -4.53 2.57 -15.44
C PRO A 77 -3.81 1.49 -14.60
N SER A 78 -3.57 1.72 -13.31
CA SER A 78 -3.04 0.70 -12.41
C SER A 78 -3.94 -0.54 -12.35
N SER A 79 -5.25 -0.35 -12.22
CA SER A 79 -6.23 -1.44 -12.20
C SER A 79 -6.37 -2.15 -13.55
N PHE A 80 -6.22 -1.43 -14.66
CA PHE A 80 -6.15 -2.04 -16.00
C PHE A 80 -4.91 -2.91 -16.17
N CYS A 81 -3.74 -2.46 -15.69
CA CYS A 81 -2.54 -3.29 -15.70
C CYS A 81 -2.72 -4.54 -14.82
N LEU A 82 -3.38 -4.42 -13.67
CA LEU A 82 -3.65 -5.57 -12.78
C LEU A 82 -4.60 -6.58 -13.45
N SER A 83 -5.67 -6.12 -14.09
CA SER A 83 -6.62 -7.01 -14.74
C SER A 83 -5.98 -7.72 -15.94
N TRP A 84 -5.13 -7.03 -16.69
CA TRP A 84 -4.37 -7.64 -17.77
C TRP A 84 -3.36 -8.67 -17.25
N SER A 85 -2.67 -8.35 -16.15
CA SER A 85 -1.81 -9.29 -15.44
C SER A 85 -2.60 -10.56 -15.04
N MET A 86 -3.81 -10.42 -14.48
CA MET A 86 -4.66 -11.56 -14.10
C MET A 86 -5.00 -12.48 -15.28
N ILE A 87 -5.24 -11.91 -16.47
CA ILE A 87 -5.51 -12.68 -17.69
C ILE A 87 -4.24 -13.42 -18.15
N CYS A 88 -3.08 -12.77 -18.11
CA CYS A 88 -1.80 -13.36 -18.52
C CYS A 88 -1.19 -14.33 -17.49
N GLY A 89 -1.62 -14.25 -16.22
CA GLY A 89 -1.14 -15.10 -15.11
C GLY A 89 0.19 -14.64 -14.50
N ALA A 90 0.25 -14.58 -13.17
CA ALA A 90 1.46 -14.33 -12.39
C ALA A 90 1.39 -15.08 -11.06
N GLY A 91 2.12 -16.20 -10.96
CA GLY A 91 2.13 -17.10 -9.79
C GLY A 91 3.35 -16.95 -8.89
N VAL A 92 3.81 -15.72 -8.66
CA VAL A 92 5.11 -15.42 -8.01
C VAL A 92 5.00 -15.08 -6.51
N GLY A 93 3.79 -15.13 -5.96
CA GLY A 93 3.47 -14.65 -4.61
C GLY A 93 3.41 -13.12 -4.52
N TRP A 94 2.81 -12.60 -3.46
CA TRP A 94 2.69 -11.15 -3.24
C TRP A 94 4.02 -10.45 -2.97
N THR A 95 5.09 -11.23 -2.69
CA THR A 95 6.44 -10.73 -2.46
C THR A 95 7.32 -10.74 -3.71
N PHE A 96 6.92 -11.39 -4.80
CA PHE A 96 7.64 -11.35 -6.09
C PHE A 96 9.11 -11.81 -6.05
N TYR A 97 9.46 -12.77 -5.19
CA TYR A 97 10.86 -13.13 -4.99
C TYR A 97 11.53 -13.71 -6.24
N PRO A 98 12.73 -13.21 -6.64
CA PRO A 98 13.60 -13.89 -7.58
C PRO A 98 14.21 -15.15 -6.92
N PRO A 99 14.55 -16.19 -7.68
CA PRO A 99 14.49 -16.27 -9.14
C PRO A 99 13.10 -16.63 -9.70
N LEU A 100 12.10 -16.94 -8.87
CA LEU A 100 10.77 -17.35 -9.35
C LEU A 100 10.13 -16.25 -10.21
N SER A 101 10.26 -14.99 -9.79
CA SER A 101 9.79 -13.84 -10.56
C SER A 101 10.59 -13.54 -11.83
N LEU A 102 11.77 -14.15 -12.04
CA LEU A 102 12.54 -14.02 -13.28
C LEU A 102 11.99 -14.94 -14.38
N VAL A 103 11.50 -16.12 -14.02
CA VAL A 103 11.03 -17.15 -14.97
C VAL A 103 9.56 -16.96 -15.39
N GLY A 104 8.84 -16.02 -14.76
CA GLY A 104 7.44 -15.75 -15.07
C GLY A 104 7.18 -15.10 -16.43
N GLY A 105 6.00 -15.33 -17.00
CA GLY A 105 5.57 -14.70 -18.25
C GLY A 105 5.21 -13.22 -18.13
N VAL A 106 4.71 -12.63 -19.22
CA VAL A 106 4.41 -11.18 -19.33
C VAL A 106 3.43 -10.67 -18.26
N GLY A 107 2.61 -11.55 -17.67
CA GLY A 107 1.72 -11.19 -16.56
C GLY A 107 2.45 -10.61 -15.35
N VAL A 108 3.69 -11.05 -15.08
CA VAL A 108 4.54 -10.51 -14.01
C VAL A 108 4.95 -9.07 -14.31
N ASP A 109 5.21 -8.72 -15.57
CA ASP A 109 5.58 -7.35 -15.96
C ASP A 109 4.41 -6.39 -15.78
N TYR A 110 3.21 -6.78 -16.21
CA TYR A 110 1.98 -6.00 -15.98
C TYR A 110 1.64 -5.84 -14.51
N LEU A 111 1.94 -6.85 -13.68
CA LEU A 111 1.78 -6.76 -12.22
C LEU A 111 2.70 -5.68 -11.64
N MET A 112 3.97 -5.65 -12.06
CA MET A 112 4.93 -4.65 -11.61
C MET A 112 4.54 -3.25 -12.09
N PHE A 113 4.14 -3.07 -13.35
CA PHE A 113 3.63 -1.77 -13.83
C PHE A 113 2.40 -1.30 -13.06
N SER A 114 1.49 -2.21 -12.73
CA SER A 114 0.33 -1.92 -11.89
C SER A 114 0.76 -1.35 -10.53
N LEU A 115 1.73 -1.99 -9.87
CA LEU A 115 2.26 -1.54 -8.58
C LEU A 115 3.02 -0.21 -8.66
N HIS A 116 3.76 0.06 -9.75
CA HIS A 116 4.38 1.36 -9.96
C HIS A 116 3.33 2.48 -9.98
N LEU A 117 2.26 2.30 -10.74
CA LEU A 117 1.19 3.31 -10.87
C LEU A 117 0.45 3.51 -9.53
N ALA A 118 0.16 2.43 -8.79
CA ALA A 118 -0.43 2.50 -7.46
C ALA A 118 0.51 3.16 -6.44
N GLY A 119 1.81 2.91 -6.54
CA GLY A 119 2.84 3.55 -5.73
C GLY A 119 2.93 5.05 -5.98
N VAL A 120 2.95 5.49 -7.24
CA VAL A 120 2.94 6.92 -7.59
C VAL A 120 1.67 7.60 -7.08
N SER A 121 0.49 6.96 -7.25
CA SER A 121 -0.77 7.44 -6.67
C SER A 121 -0.65 7.71 -5.17
N SER A 122 -0.10 6.74 -4.42
CA SER A 122 0.03 6.81 -2.97
C SER A 122 1.05 7.88 -2.52
N ILE A 123 2.16 8.05 -3.24
CA ILE A 123 3.14 9.12 -2.98
C ILE A 123 2.50 10.50 -3.17
N LEU A 124 1.75 10.69 -4.26
CA LEU A 124 1.06 11.96 -4.52
C LEU A 124 0.02 12.25 -3.43
N GLY A 125 -0.81 11.28 -3.07
CA GLY A 125 -1.75 11.43 -1.95
C GLY A 125 -1.05 11.82 -0.64
N SER A 126 0.06 11.14 -0.32
CA SER A 126 0.85 11.40 0.89
C SER A 126 1.43 12.82 0.93
N LEU A 127 1.96 13.32 -0.18
CA LEU A 127 2.45 14.71 -0.28
C LEU A 127 1.34 15.72 0.00
N ASN A 128 0.15 15.50 -0.56
CA ASN A 128 -1.00 16.38 -0.31
C ASN A 128 -1.43 16.36 1.16
N PHE A 129 -1.48 15.18 1.79
CA PHE A 129 -1.80 15.05 3.21
C PHE A 129 -0.78 15.73 4.11
N ILE A 130 0.53 15.53 3.86
CA ILE A 130 1.61 16.20 4.60
C ILE A 130 1.47 17.72 4.49
N CYS A 131 1.36 18.25 3.27
CA CYS A 131 1.21 19.70 3.05
C CYS A 131 -0.04 20.25 3.76
N THR A 132 -1.15 19.52 3.73
CA THR A 132 -2.40 19.96 4.36
C THR A 132 -2.29 19.96 5.89
N ILE A 133 -1.87 18.85 6.48
CA ILE A 133 -1.80 18.70 7.95
C ILE A 133 -0.78 19.67 8.55
N LEU A 134 0.42 19.78 7.96
CA LEU A 134 1.45 20.69 8.47
C LEU A 134 1.02 22.16 8.37
N SER A 135 0.32 22.56 7.30
CA SER A 135 -0.23 23.91 7.19
C SER A 135 -1.27 24.23 8.26
N ARG A 136 -2.01 23.22 8.73
CA ARG A 136 -2.98 23.39 9.79
C ARG A 136 -2.30 23.50 11.15
N PHE A 137 -1.26 22.71 11.38
CA PHE A 137 -0.47 22.75 12.61
C PHE A 137 0.28 24.08 12.77
N SER A 138 0.74 24.70 11.68
CA SER A 138 1.39 26.02 11.76
C SER A 138 0.42 27.18 12.07
N ASN A 139 -0.82 27.12 11.55
CA ASN A 139 -1.82 28.17 11.74
C ASN A 139 -2.59 28.08 13.07
N SER A 140 -2.61 26.91 13.71
CA SER A 140 -3.33 26.72 14.97
C SER A 140 -2.36 26.74 16.15
N MET A 141 -2.47 27.76 17.00
CA MET A 141 -1.84 27.80 18.34
C MET A 141 -2.35 26.69 19.29
N THR A 142 -3.17 25.75 18.81
CA THR A 142 -3.75 24.68 19.60
C THR A 142 -2.77 23.51 19.71
N LEU A 143 -2.13 23.42 20.87
CA LEU A 143 -1.21 22.34 21.26
C LEU A 143 -1.80 20.91 21.22
N ARG A 144 -3.10 20.75 20.92
CA ARG A 144 -3.82 19.47 20.87
C ARG A 144 -4.74 19.39 19.65
N SER A 145 -4.21 18.93 18.53
CA SER A 145 -4.98 18.56 17.33
C SER A 145 -5.54 17.13 17.46
N SER A 146 -6.49 16.73 16.61
CA SER A 146 -7.00 15.35 16.62
C SER A 146 -5.88 14.31 16.43
N VAL A 147 -5.86 13.24 17.23
CA VAL A 147 -4.90 12.12 17.07
C VAL A 147 -5.04 11.47 15.70
N LEU A 148 -6.22 11.54 15.08
CA LEU A 148 -6.43 11.10 13.70
C LEU A 148 -5.53 11.86 12.71
N LEU A 149 -5.32 13.17 12.89
CA LEU A 149 -4.45 13.96 12.02
C LEU A 149 -2.98 13.55 12.18
N TRP A 150 -2.55 13.23 13.40
CA TRP A 150 -1.22 12.66 13.65
C TRP A 150 -1.05 11.30 12.98
N ALA A 151 -2.04 10.42 13.11
CA ALA A 151 -2.04 9.12 12.45
C ALA A 151 -1.85 9.26 10.92
N TYR A 152 -2.62 10.14 10.28
CA TYR A 152 -2.50 10.38 8.85
C TYR A 152 -1.17 11.06 8.47
N LEU A 153 -0.62 11.93 9.31
CA LEU A 153 0.69 12.53 9.10
C LEU A 153 1.79 11.46 9.08
N PHE A 154 1.85 10.60 10.10
CA PHE A 154 2.85 9.53 10.20
C PHE A 154 2.70 8.51 9.06
N THR A 155 1.48 8.11 8.71
CA THR A 155 1.28 7.23 7.53
C THR A 155 1.82 7.85 6.25
N SER A 156 1.59 9.14 6.03
CA SER A 156 2.00 9.81 4.81
C SER A 156 3.52 9.98 4.75
N VAL A 157 4.17 10.23 5.89
CA VAL A 157 5.63 10.26 5.99
C VAL A 157 6.24 8.88 5.71
N LEU A 158 5.67 7.82 6.29
CA LEU A 158 6.12 6.45 6.03
C LEU A 158 5.99 6.07 4.56
N LEU A 159 4.83 6.33 3.93
CA LEU A 159 4.60 6.07 2.51
C LEU A 159 5.59 6.81 1.60
N LEU A 160 5.84 8.10 1.89
CA LEU A 160 6.78 8.91 1.11
C LEU A 160 8.20 8.35 1.16
N MET A 161 8.62 7.78 2.30
CA MET A 161 9.96 7.23 2.50
C MET A 161 10.10 5.77 2.04
N SER A 162 9.05 4.95 2.15
CA SER A 162 9.13 3.51 1.91
C SER A 162 8.85 3.12 0.45
N LEU A 163 7.87 3.76 -0.21
CA LEU A 163 7.46 3.41 -1.57
C LEU A 163 8.56 3.57 -2.64
N PRO A 164 9.46 4.57 -2.58
CA PRO A 164 10.56 4.67 -3.53
C PRO A 164 11.47 3.43 -3.52
N VAL A 165 11.64 2.79 -2.36
CA VAL A 165 12.49 1.59 -2.22
C VAL A 165 11.82 0.38 -2.87
N LEU A 166 10.51 0.20 -2.70
CA LEU A 166 9.76 -0.81 -3.44
C LEU A 166 9.90 -0.59 -4.94
N ALA A 167 9.61 0.64 -5.41
CA ALA A 167 9.66 1.00 -6.82
C ALA A 167 11.04 0.71 -7.44
N ALA A 168 12.12 1.02 -6.73
CA ALA A 168 13.48 0.67 -7.14
C ALA A 168 13.66 -0.86 -7.24
N GLY A 169 13.23 -1.61 -6.24
CA GLY A 169 13.29 -3.08 -6.21
C GLY A 169 12.58 -3.73 -7.39
N ILE A 170 11.32 -3.36 -7.64
CA ILE A 170 10.55 -3.92 -8.77
C ILE A 170 11.01 -3.38 -10.13
N THR A 171 11.62 -2.19 -10.20
CA THR A 171 12.29 -1.70 -11.42
C THR A 171 13.53 -2.54 -11.74
N MET A 172 14.40 -2.79 -10.76
CA MET A 172 15.57 -3.67 -10.95
C MET A 172 15.14 -5.06 -11.41
N LEU A 173 14.03 -5.57 -10.87
CA LEU A 173 13.50 -6.87 -11.25
C LEU A 173 12.93 -6.87 -12.68
N LEU A 174 12.27 -5.79 -13.12
CA LEU A 174 11.88 -5.61 -14.52
C LEU A 174 13.10 -5.56 -15.46
N PHE A 175 14.21 -4.97 -15.01
CA PHE A 175 15.46 -4.90 -15.76
C PHE A 175 16.10 -6.28 -15.91
N ASP A 176 16.14 -7.09 -14.85
CA ASP A 176 16.65 -8.46 -14.93
C ASP A 176 15.80 -9.33 -15.86
N ARG A 177 14.48 -9.10 -15.89
CA ARG A 177 13.56 -9.83 -16.76
C ARG A 177 13.67 -9.44 -18.24
N ASN A 178 13.81 -8.15 -18.54
CA ASN A 178 13.56 -7.64 -19.90
C ASN A 178 14.78 -6.98 -20.57
N PHE A 179 15.80 -6.60 -19.80
CA PHE A 179 16.94 -5.83 -20.29
C PHE A 179 18.29 -6.53 -20.09
N GLY A 180 18.28 -7.78 -19.61
CA GLY A 180 19.48 -8.61 -19.48
C GLY A 180 20.45 -8.12 -18.40
N THR A 181 19.96 -7.40 -17.39
CA THR A 181 20.74 -7.13 -16.18
C THR A 181 20.73 -8.33 -15.24
N ALA A 182 21.58 -8.31 -14.21
CA ALA A 182 21.67 -9.36 -13.21
C ALA A 182 21.83 -8.77 -11.80
N PHE A 183 20.85 -7.98 -11.36
CA PHE A 183 20.79 -7.48 -9.99
C PHE A 183 20.53 -8.61 -8.98
N PHE A 184 19.62 -9.53 -9.33
CA PHE A 184 19.14 -10.60 -8.47
C PHE A 184 19.39 -12.00 -9.01
N ASP A 185 19.88 -12.16 -10.25
CA ASP A 185 20.21 -13.47 -10.83
C ASP A 185 21.62 -13.93 -10.39
N PRO A 186 21.74 -15.03 -9.60
CA PRO A 186 23.04 -15.57 -9.19
C PRO A 186 23.93 -15.98 -10.36
N CYS A 187 23.35 -16.34 -11.52
CA CYS A 187 24.14 -16.75 -12.69
C CYS A 187 24.95 -15.57 -13.28
N GLY A 188 24.44 -14.34 -13.14
CA GLY A 188 25.14 -13.12 -13.51
C GLY A 188 25.87 -12.44 -12.35
N GLY A 189 25.93 -13.08 -11.17
CA GLY A 189 26.58 -12.53 -9.97
C GLY A 189 25.68 -11.67 -9.06
N GLY A 190 24.37 -11.61 -9.35
CA GLY A 190 23.38 -10.94 -8.51
C GLY A 190 23.01 -11.74 -7.25
N ASP A 191 22.30 -11.10 -6.33
CA ASP A 191 21.88 -11.72 -5.06
C ASP A 191 20.37 -11.60 -4.84
N PRO A 192 19.61 -12.71 -4.86
CA PRO A 192 18.17 -12.71 -4.52
C PRO A 192 17.88 -12.15 -3.12
N VAL A 193 18.81 -12.26 -2.16
CA VAL A 193 18.62 -11.74 -0.80
C VAL A 193 18.60 -10.20 -0.78
N LEU A 194 19.28 -9.54 -1.72
CA LEU A 194 19.16 -8.08 -1.90
C LEU A 194 17.70 -7.68 -2.15
N PHE A 195 16.97 -8.43 -2.97
CA PHE A 195 15.55 -8.16 -3.20
C PHE A 195 14.74 -8.32 -1.92
N HIS A 196 15.04 -9.31 -1.07
CA HIS A 196 14.37 -9.46 0.22
C HIS A 196 14.56 -8.23 1.11
N HIS A 197 15.79 -7.69 1.17
CA HIS A 197 16.07 -6.48 1.93
C HIS A 197 15.30 -5.28 1.42
N LEU A 198 15.28 -5.05 0.10
CA LEU A 198 14.53 -3.94 -0.51
C LEU A 198 13.03 -4.08 -0.28
N PHE A 199 12.50 -5.30 -0.48
CA PHE A 199 11.08 -5.58 -0.30
C PHE A 199 10.65 -5.36 1.15
N TRP A 200 11.40 -5.87 2.13
CA TRP A 200 11.02 -5.75 3.54
C TRP A 200 11.36 -4.41 4.17
N PHE A 201 12.31 -3.65 3.60
CA PHE A 201 12.49 -2.25 3.93
C PHE A 201 11.21 -1.44 3.63
N PHE A 202 10.50 -1.79 2.55
CA PHE A 202 9.17 -1.25 2.27
C PHE A 202 8.07 -1.95 3.09
N GLY A 203 8.09 -3.29 3.11
CA GLY A 203 6.96 -4.12 3.54
C GLY A 203 6.63 -4.01 5.01
N HIS A 204 7.62 -3.80 5.89
CA HIS A 204 7.34 -3.61 7.31
C HIS A 204 6.76 -2.21 7.63
N PRO A 205 7.30 -1.10 7.08
CA PRO A 205 6.60 0.19 7.10
C PRO A 205 5.18 0.13 6.53
N GLU A 206 4.97 -0.62 5.44
CA GLU A 206 3.65 -0.74 4.80
C GLU A 206 2.59 -1.31 5.75
N VAL A 207 2.91 -2.36 6.51
CA VAL A 207 1.94 -2.91 7.47
C VAL A 207 1.64 -1.95 8.62
N TYR A 208 2.57 -1.06 8.99
CA TYR A 208 2.27 0.04 9.93
C TYR A 208 1.36 1.09 9.31
N VAL A 209 1.59 1.45 8.04
CA VAL A 209 0.73 2.38 7.31
C VAL A 209 -0.72 1.88 7.26
N LEU A 210 -0.93 0.56 7.16
CA LEU A 210 -2.27 -0.05 7.17
C LEU A 210 -2.98 0.02 8.53
N ILE A 211 -2.25 0.12 9.66
CA ILE A 211 -2.87 0.08 11.00
C ILE A 211 -2.95 1.45 11.68
N LEU A 212 -2.02 2.36 11.40
CA LEU A 212 -1.95 3.68 12.03
C LEU A 212 -3.26 4.50 11.89
N PRO A 213 -3.92 4.58 10.72
CA PRO A 213 -5.21 5.27 10.61
C PRO A 213 -6.29 4.56 11.43
N GLY A 214 -6.21 3.23 11.55
CA GLY A 214 -7.08 2.43 12.41
C GLY A 214 -6.96 2.85 13.88
N PHE A 215 -5.73 3.03 14.39
CA PHE A 215 -5.51 3.56 15.74
C PHE A 215 -6.10 4.97 15.92
N GLY A 216 -5.91 5.85 14.92
CA GLY A 216 -6.51 7.19 14.93
C GLY A 216 -8.04 7.14 14.97
N ILE A 217 -8.67 6.33 14.13
CA ILE A 217 -10.13 6.18 14.04
C ILE A 217 -10.69 5.60 15.34
N VAL A 218 -10.11 4.51 15.84
CA VAL A 218 -10.56 3.88 17.09
C VAL A 218 -10.43 4.84 18.26
N SER A 219 -9.32 5.59 18.36
CA SER A 219 -9.15 6.60 19.40
C SER A 219 -10.28 7.63 19.39
N HIS A 220 -10.63 8.14 18.20
CA HIS A 220 -11.72 9.10 18.04
C HIS A 220 -13.08 8.50 18.41
N ILE A 221 -13.38 7.26 18.00
CA ILE A 221 -14.63 6.57 18.34
C ILE A 221 -14.74 6.37 19.85
N CYS A 222 -13.69 5.89 20.51
CA CYS A 222 -13.70 5.68 21.96
C CYS A 222 -13.90 6.99 22.73
N MET A 223 -13.28 8.08 22.28
CA MET A 223 -13.47 9.40 22.87
C MET A 223 -14.92 9.88 22.74
N CYS A 224 -15.52 9.77 21.55
CA CYS A 224 -16.92 10.14 21.34
C CYS A 224 -17.89 9.27 22.15
N LEU A 225 -17.72 7.94 22.15
CA LEU A 225 -18.63 7.04 22.87
C LEU A 225 -18.53 7.18 24.40
N SER A 226 -17.37 7.60 24.91
CA SER A 226 -17.19 7.87 26.34
C SER A 226 -17.63 9.27 26.76
N ASN A 227 -18.12 10.11 25.84
CA ASN A 227 -18.48 11.51 26.07
C ASN A 227 -17.37 12.30 26.77
N ASN A 228 -16.11 11.99 26.44
CA ASN A 228 -14.96 12.69 26.99
C ASN A 228 -14.55 13.85 26.07
N ASP A 229 -14.20 14.99 26.66
CA ASP A 229 -13.73 16.16 25.91
C ASP A 229 -12.33 15.96 25.30
N SER A 230 -11.56 14.98 25.80
CA SER A 230 -10.21 14.69 25.32
C SER A 230 -9.79 13.24 25.55
N LEU A 231 -8.80 12.81 24.80
CA LEU A 231 -8.17 11.50 24.97
C LEU A 231 -7.28 11.48 26.22
N PHE A 232 -7.44 10.44 27.04
CA PHE A 232 -6.53 10.18 28.15
C PHE A 232 -5.10 9.97 27.62
N GLY A 233 -4.13 10.68 28.20
CA GLY A 233 -2.73 10.53 27.81
C GLY A 233 -2.43 10.98 26.37
N TYR A 234 -3.09 12.03 25.86
CA TYR A 234 -2.93 12.54 24.49
C TYR A 234 -1.48 12.54 23.98
N PHE A 235 -0.54 13.16 24.71
CA PHE A 235 0.87 13.21 24.29
C PHE A 235 1.53 11.83 24.29
N GLY A 236 1.16 10.96 25.22
CA GLY A 236 1.64 9.57 25.24
C GLY A 236 1.15 8.79 24.03
N LEU A 237 -0.10 8.99 23.60
CA LEU A 237 -0.64 8.38 22.38
C LEU A 237 0.09 8.90 21.13
N VAL A 238 0.27 10.22 21.00
CA VAL A 238 0.95 10.81 19.84
C VAL A 238 2.42 10.37 19.76
N CYS A 239 3.13 10.31 20.89
CA CYS A 239 4.53 9.87 20.92
C CYS A 239 4.71 8.36 20.74
N ALA A 240 3.67 7.56 20.99
CA ALA A 240 3.71 6.11 20.77
C ALA A 240 3.43 5.72 19.32
N MET A 241 2.78 6.60 18.56
CA MET A 241 2.60 6.46 17.10
C MET A 241 3.87 6.87 16.37
#